data_AF-A0A949YH79-F1
#
_entry.id   AF-A0A949YH79-F1
#
_cell.length_a   1.000
_cell.length_b   1.000
_cell.length_c   1.000
_cell.angle_alpha   90.00
_cell.angle_beta   90.00
_cell.angle_gamma   90.00
#
_symmetry.space_group_name_H-M   'P 1'
#
loop_
_entity.id
_entity.type
_entity.pdbx_description
1 polymer ?
#
loop_
_entity_poly.entity_id
_entity_poly.type
_entity_poly.pdbx_seq_one_letter_code
_entity_poly.pdbx_strand_id
1 'polypeptide(L)'
;MTIHLPDDLESSIEAVVHSGRFASVDDAMAEAARLLLRQVTPGQPEPVGQADLTPEERADQDLQQRLLAAGIISEIKPPITDLTPYRNRRAVPIQGEPISETVIRERR
;
A
#
# COMPACT_ATOMS: atom_id res chain seq x y z
N MET A 1 -16.67 15.62 26.61
CA MET A 1 -17.11 16.51 25.51
C MET A 1 -18.19 15.78 24.76
N THR A 2 -19.27 16.44 24.38
CA THR A 2 -20.39 15.81 23.66
C THR A 2 -20.33 16.25 22.21
N ILE A 3 -20.17 15.30 21.31
CA ILE A 3 -20.10 15.52 19.87
C ILE A 3 -21.38 14.93 19.29
N HIS A 4 -22.13 15.70 18.50
CA HIS A 4 -23.33 15.20 17.85
C HIS A 4 -22.94 14.47 16.57
N LEU A 5 -23.22 13.17 16.53
CA LEU A 5 -23.03 12.32 15.38
C LEU A 5 -24.36 12.22 14.61
N PRO A 6 -24.33 12.10 13.28
CA PRO A 6 -25.48 11.69 12.49
C PRO A 6 -25.98 10.29 12.91
N ASP A 7 -27.31 10.08 12.89
CA ASP A 7 -27.96 8.85 13.38
C ASP A 7 -27.46 7.57 12.69
N ASP A 8 -27.09 7.67 11.42
CA ASP A 8 -26.52 6.58 10.62
C ASP A 8 -25.12 6.18 11.10
N LEU A 9 -24.31 7.16 11.51
CA LEU A 9 -22.98 6.96 12.07
C LEU A 9 -23.04 6.39 13.48
N GLU A 10 -23.96 6.88 14.32
CA GLU A 10 -24.18 6.34 15.67
C GLU A 10 -24.56 4.85 15.60
N SER A 11 -25.55 4.51 14.77
CA SER A 11 -25.99 3.12 14.57
C SER A 11 -24.87 2.22 14.07
N SER A 12 -24.01 2.74 13.19
CA SER A 12 -22.87 1.99 12.65
C SER A 12 -21.78 1.74 13.69
N ILE A 13 -21.48 2.73 14.54
CA ILE A 13 -20.50 2.60 15.62
C ILE A 13 -20.99 1.59 16.65
N GLU A 14 -22.26 1.68 17.04
CA GLU A 14 -22.86 0.73 17.97
C GLU A 14 -22.79 -0.70 17.43
N ALA A 15 -23.12 -0.94 16.15
CA ALA A 15 -23.06 -2.27 15.56
C ALA A 15 -21.66 -2.91 15.65
N VAL A 16 -20.60 -2.12 15.45
CA VAL A 16 -19.22 -2.60 15.50
C VAL A 16 -18.77 -2.86 16.96
N VAL A 17 -19.21 -2.06 17.92
CA VAL A 17 -19.00 -2.33 19.36
C VAL A 17 -19.71 -3.63 19.77
N HIS A 18 -20.96 -3.83 19.34
CA HIS A 18 -21.72 -5.05 19.62
C HIS A 18 -21.11 -6.31 18.97
N SER A 19 -20.38 -6.16 17.85
CA SER A 19 -19.61 -7.26 17.27
C SER A 19 -18.38 -7.67 18.08
N GLY A 20 -18.09 -6.98 19.20
CA GLY A 20 -16.99 -7.29 20.12
C GLY A 20 -15.63 -6.77 19.66
N ARG A 21 -15.60 -5.89 18.65
CA ARG A 21 -14.35 -5.33 18.10
C ARG A 21 -13.74 -4.25 19.00
N PHE A 22 -14.58 -3.55 19.76
CA PHE A 22 -14.17 -2.51 20.70
C PHE A 22 -14.88 -2.72 22.04
N ALA A 23 -14.22 -2.33 23.13
CA ALA A 23 -14.76 -2.53 24.47
C ALA A 23 -15.91 -1.56 24.82
N SER A 24 -15.97 -0.41 24.14
CA SER A 24 -17.02 0.60 24.28
C SER A 24 -17.08 1.53 23.07
N VAL A 25 -18.12 2.37 23.01
CA VAL A 25 -18.21 3.45 22.02
C VAL A 25 -17.05 4.44 22.16
N ASP A 26 -16.67 4.78 23.39
CA ASP A 26 -15.53 5.67 23.64
C ASP A 26 -14.20 5.10 23.14
N ASP A 27 -14.01 3.78 23.26
CA ASP A 27 -12.83 3.06 22.75
C ASP A 27 -12.78 3.09 21.22
N ALA A 28 -13.91 2.85 20.57
CA ALA A 28 -14.05 2.97 19.11
C ALA A 28 -13.76 4.40 18.62
N MET A 29 -14.25 5.41 19.34
CA MET A 29 -14.03 6.82 19.00
C MET A 29 -12.58 7.27 19.27
N ALA A 30 -11.94 6.74 20.31
CA ALA A 30 -10.53 7.01 20.58
C ALA A 30 -9.62 6.46 19.47
N GLU A 31 -9.90 5.25 18.98
CA GLU A 31 -9.19 4.67 17.83
C GLU A 31 -9.44 5.45 16.54
N ALA A 32 -10.68 5.85 16.27
CA ALA A 32 -11.00 6.70 15.12
C ALA A 32 -10.23 8.04 15.15
N ALA A 33 -10.16 8.68 16.33
CA ALA A 33 -9.40 9.91 16.51
C ALA A 33 -7.89 9.70 16.31
N ARG A 34 -7.32 8.59 16.78
CA ARG A 34 -5.91 8.23 16.55
C ARG A 34 -5.61 8.06 15.06
N LEU A 35 -6.49 7.39 14.32
CA LEU A 35 -6.36 7.23 12.86
C LEU A 35 -6.43 8.57 12.14
N LEU A 36 -7.37 9.44 12.52
CA LEU A 36 -7.49 10.76 11.93
C LEU A 36 -6.26 11.62 12.19
N LEU A 37 -5.74 11.62 13.42
CA LEU A 37 -4.52 12.37 13.76
C LEU A 37 -3.30 11.86 12.99
N ARG A 38 -3.23 10.55 12.71
CA ARG A 38 -2.18 9.96 11.88
C ARG A 38 -2.23 10.48 10.44
N GLN A 39 -3.43 10.64 9.87
CA GLN A 39 -3.64 11.19 8.52
C GLN A 39 -3.40 12.71 8.46
N VAL A 40 -3.78 13.43 9.53
CA VAL A 40 -3.66 14.90 9.58
C VAL A 40 -2.23 15.35 9.88
N THR A 41 -1.39 14.50 10.48
CA THR A 41 0.03 14.83 10.73
C THR A 41 0.84 14.68 9.43
N PRO A 42 1.31 15.76 8.80
CA PRO A 42 2.02 15.71 7.53
C PRO A 42 3.45 15.26 7.77
N GLY A 43 3.66 13.95 7.83
CA GLY A 43 4.99 13.38 8.08
C GLY A 43 5.06 11.87 8.01
N GLN A 44 3.94 11.18 7.82
CA GLN A 44 3.96 9.74 7.57
C GLN A 44 3.71 9.51 6.08
N PRO A 45 4.60 8.80 5.36
CA PRO A 45 4.30 8.36 4.03
C PRO A 45 3.14 7.37 4.13
N GLU A 46 1.94 7.85 3.80
CA GLU A 46 0.84 7.00 3.38
C GLU A 46 1.38 6.03 2.31
N PRO A 47 1.04 4.73 2.35
CA PRO A 47 1.27 3.84 1.21
C PRO A 47 0.31 4.27 0.08
N VAL A 48 0.70 5.32 -0.65
CA VAL A 48 0.06 5.74 -1.89
C VAL A 48 0.37 4.66 -2.92
N GLY A 49 -0.47 3.62 -2.97
CA GLY A 49 -0.24 2.52 -3.90
C GLY A 49 -1.20 1.34 -3.81
N GLN A 50 -2.25 1.36 -2.97
CA GLN A 50 -3.19 0.25 -2.90
C GLN A 50 -4.54 0.50 -3.58
N ALA A 51 -4.90 1.75 -3.89
CA ALA A 51 -6.25 2.06 -4.37
C ALA A 51 -6.48 1.75 -5.87
N ASP A 52 -5.45 1.76 -6.72
CA ASP A 52 -5.60 1.61 -8.18
C ASP A 52 -4.56 0.66 -8.81
N LEU A 53 -4.28 -0.49 -8.19
CA LEU A 53 -3.39 -1.47 -8.81
C LEU A 53 -4.10 -2.25 -9.92
N THR A 54 -3.50 -2.25 -11.10
CA THR A 54 -3.87 -3.15 -12.19
C THR A 54 -3.74 -4.62 -11.73
N PRO A 55 -4.44 -5.57 -12.38
CA PRO A 55 -4.30 -6.99 -12.06
C PRO A 55 -2.85 -7.49 -12.14
N GLU A 56 -2.06 -6.94 -13.07
CA GLU A 56 -0.64 -7.28 -13.24
C GLU A 56 0.20 -6.79 -12.05
N GLU A 57 0.02 -5.53 -11.63
CA GLU A 57 0.75 -4.98 -10.48
C GLU A 57 0.42 -5.71 -9.17
N ARG A 58 -0.81 -6.22 -9.02
CA ARG A 58 -1.19 -7.08 -7.88
C ARG A 58 -0.45 -8.40 -7.90
N ALA A 59 -0.37 -9.05 -9.06
CA ALA A 59 0.37 -10.30 -9.21
C ALA A 59 1.86 -10.12 -8.90
N ASP A 60 2.44 -8.99 -9.32
CA ASP A 60 3.82 -8.64 -9.01
C ASP A 60 4.05 -8.41 -7.52
N GLN A 61 3.13 -7.74 -6.83
CA GLN A 61 3.20 -7.58 -5.37
C GLN A 61 3.13 -8.93 -4.65
N ASP A 62 2.20 -9.80 -5.05
CA ASP A 62 2.08 -11.14 -4.47
C ASP A 62 3.36 -11.96 -4.67
N LEU A 63 3.99 -11.84 -5.86
CA LEU A 63 5.27 -12.48 -6.14
C LEU A 63 6.37 -11.94 -5.21
N GLN A 64 6.48 -10.62 -5.07
CA GLN A 64 7.49 -10.00 -4.19
C GLN A 64 7.32 -10.44 -2.74
N GLN A 65 6.08 -10.53 -2.23
CA GLN A 65 5.81 -11.02 -0.88
C GLN A 65 6.26 -12.46 -0.68
N ARG A 66 6.04 -13.34 -1.68
CA ARG A 66 6.51 -14.72 -1.63
C ARG A 66 8.03 -14.82 -1.61
N LEU A 67 8.71 -14.00 -2.41
CA LEU A 67 10.19 -13.96 -2.45
C LEU A 67 10.78 -13.50 -1.11
N LEU A 68 10.15 -12.51 -0.47
CA LEU A 68 10.54 -12.03 0.86
C LEU A 68 10.34 -13.14 1.91
N ALA A 69 9.18 -13.78 1.90
CA ALA A 69 8.87 -14.88 2.83
C ALA A 69 9.80 -16.10 2.64
N ALA A 70 10.24 -16.35 1.41
CA ALA A 70 11.22 -17.38 1.09
C ALA A 70 12.66 -16.99 1.44
N GLY A 71 12.91 -15.75 1.87
CA GLY A 71 14.26 -15.23 2.16
C GLY A 71 15.14 -15.03 0.93
N ILE A 72 14.55 -15.03 -0.28
CA ILE A 72 15.27 -14.79 -1.54
C ILE A 72 15.66 -13.31 -1.64
N ILE A 73 14.79 -12.42 -1.16
CA ILE A 73 15.05 -10.99 -1.05
C ILE A 73 14.96 -10.57 0.42
N SER A 74 15.74 -9.56 0.81
CA SER A 74 15.82 -9.07 2.19
C SER A 74 14.74 -8.04 2.53
N GLU A 75 14.28 -7.28 1.54
CA GLU A 75 13.30 -6.20 1.73
C GLU A 75 12.56 -5.91 0.41
N ILE A 76 11.36 -5.34 0.53
CA ILE A 76 10.62 -4.77 -0.59
C ILE A 76 10.74 -3.25 -0.49
N LYS A 77 11.44 -2.63 -1.44
CA LYS A 77 11.64 -1.19 -1.45
C LYS A 77 10.35 -0.45 -1.79
N PRO A 78 10.06 0.68 -1.13
CA PRO A 78 8.91 1.48 -1.46
C PRO A 78 9.05 2.06 -2.88
N PRO A 79 7.93 2.33 -3.57
CA PRO A 79 7.95 3.02 -4.86
C PRO A 79 8.67 4.38 -4.77
N ILE A 80 9.44 4.72 -5.81
CA ILE A 80 10.09 6.03 -5.89
C ILE A 80 9.02 7.08 -6.18
N THR A 81 8.84 8.01 -5.25
CA THR A 81 7.85 9.09 -5.36
C THR A 81 8.46 10.38 -5.93
N ASP A 82 9.71 10.70 -5.59
CA ASP A 82 10.41 11.86 -6.13
C ASP A 82 11.27 11.49 -7.34
N LEU A 83 10.81 11.91 -8.52
CA LEU A 83 11.50 11.71 -9.79
C LEU A 83 12.44 12.87 -10.16
N THR A 84 12.53 13.93 -9.35
CA THR A 84 13.37 15.10 -9.60
C THR A 84 14.85 14.72 -9.89
N PRO A 85 15.47 13.78 -9.16
CA PRO A 85 16.85 13.35 -9.44
C PRO A 85 17.04 12.71 -10.82
N TYR A 86 15.97 12.22 -11.44
CA TYR A 86 16.00 11.48 -12.70
C TYR A 86 15.63 12.35 -13.90
N ARG A 87 15.18 13.60 -13.69
CA ARG A 87 14.65 14.50 -14.73
C ARG A 87 15.59 14.71 -15.92
N ASN A 88 16.90 14.68 -15.70
CA ASN A 88 17.91 14.92 -16.73
C ASN A 88 18.48 13.64 -17.35
N ARG A 89 18.00 12.46 -16.94
CA ARG A 89 18.43 11.19 -17.54
C ARG A 89 17.74 11.02 -18.89
N ARG A 90 18.52 10.69 -19.92
CA ARG A 90 18.01 10.34 -21.25
C ARG A 90 18.00 8.83 -21.40
N ALA A 91 16.92 8.28 -21.95
CA ALA A 91 16.87 6.87 -22.29
C ALA A 91 17.98 6.56 -23.31
N VAL A 92 18.79 5.55 -23.03
CA VAL A 92 19.77 5.03 -23.98
C VAL A 92 19.05 3.96 -24.80
N PRO A 93 18.97 4.10 -26.14
CA PRO A 93 18.40 3.05 -26.97
C PRO A 93 19.30 1.82 -26.89
N ILE A 94 18.74 0.72 -26.41
CA ILE A 94 19.38 -0.59 -26.44
C ILE A 94 19.34 -1.11 -27.88
N GLN A 95 20.50 -1.52 -28.38
CA GLN A 95 20.66 -2.10 -29.71
C GLN A 95 20.79 -3.63 -29.58
N GLY A 96 20.19 -4.37 -30.51
CA GLY A 96 20.24 -5.83 -30.54
C GLY A 96 19.06 -6.52 -29.84
N GLU A 97 19.17 -7.84 -29.73
CA GLU A 97 18.17 -8.72 -29.15
C GLU A 97 18.38 -8.86 -27.62
N PRO A 98 17.32 -8.85 -26.79
CA PRO A 98 17.48 -9.03 -25.36
C PRO A 98 17.98 -10.45 -25.04
N ILE A 99 18.87 -10.55 -24.05
CA ILE A 99 19.47 -11.83 -23.66
C ILE A 99 18.43 -12.90 -23.28
N SER A 100 17.27 -12.47 -22.77
CA SER A 100 16.14 -13.35 -22.46
C SER A 100 15.67 -14.14 -23.68
N GLU A 101 15.64 -13.51 -24.86
CA GLU A 101 15.21 -14.14 -26.10
C GLU A 101 16.25 -15.17 -26.56
N THR A 102 17.54 -14.83 -26.48
CA THR A 102 18.63 -15.77 -26.76
C THR A 102 18.56 -17.01 -25.87
N VAL A 103 18.36 -16.81 -24.56
CA VAL A 103 18.30 -17.91 -23.58
C VAL A 103 17.08 -18.82 -23.83
N ILE A 104 15.94 -18.26 -24.23
CA ILE A 104 14.74 -19.06 -24.55
C ILE A 104 14.98 -19.87 -25.83
N ARG A 105 15.56 -19.25 -26.86
CA ARG A 105 15.85 -19.91 -28.14
C ARG A 105 16.82 -21.08 -27.99
N GLU A 106 17.87 -20.94 -27.18
CA GLU A 106 18.88 -21.99 -26.97
C GLU A 106 18.39 -23.16 -26.09
N ARG A 107 17.31 -22.96 -25.32
CA ARG A 107 16.75 -23.97 -24.40
C ARG A 107 15.52 -24.69 -24.93
N ARG A 108 15.06 -24.36 -26.15
CA ARG A 108 14.01 -25.08 -26.88
C ARG A 108 14.63 -26.16 -27.76
#